data_AF-A0A527RDU2-F1
#
_entry.id   AF-A0A527RDU2-F1
#
_cell.length_a   1.000
_cell.length_b   1.000
_cell.length_c   1.000
_cell.angle_alpha   90.00
_cell.angle_beta   90.00
_cell.angle_gamma   90.00
#
_symmetry.space_group_name_H-M   'P 1'
#
loop_
_entity.id
_entity.type
_entity.pdbx_description
1 polymer ?
#
loop_
_entity_poly.entity_id
_entity_poly.type
_entity_poly.pdbx_seq_one_letter_code
_entity_poly.pdbx_strand_id
1 'polypeptide(L)' 'TASRNLKFFAYAWGYTTADPAPTQYDSVQKFKEWGFKVSPLMVRAKSIDELIAQYHRIEELRSSLGYDID' A
#
# COMPACT_ATOMS: atom_id res chain seq x y z
N THR A 1 1.56 16.95 -22.14
CA THR A 1 0.82 16.13 -21.17
C THR A 1 1.67 15.04 -20.51
N ALA A 2 2.75 14.54 -21.13
CA ALA A 2 3.71 13.62 -20.48
C ALA A 2 4.80 14.29 -19.61
N SER A 3 4.81 15.62 -19.47
CA SER A 3 5.87 16.37 -18.78
C SER A 3 5.80 16.33 -17.24
N ARG A 4 4.67 15.88 -16.68
CA ARG A 4 4.51 15.73 -15.23
C ARG A 4 4.98 14.34 -14.82
N ASN A 5 5.95 14.27 -13.92
CA ASN A 5 6.48 13.02 -13.37
C ASN A 5 5.52 12.42 -12.31
N LEU A 6 4.30 12.09 -12.73
CA LEU A 6 3.29 11.50 -11.86
C LEU A 6 3.74 10.12 -11.37
N LYS A 7 3.46 9.84 -10.10
CA LYS A 7 3.71 8.55 -9.44
C LYS A 7 2.39 7.95 -8.98
N PHE A 8 2.38 6.64 -8.78
CA PHE A 8 1.18 5.88 -8.44
C PHE A 8 1.52 4.70 -7.54
N PHE A 9 0.61 4.40 -6.61
CA PHE A 9 0.58 3.15 -5.86
C PHE A 9 -0.79 2.48 -6.03
N ALA A 10 -0.80 1.19 -6.40
CA ALA A 10 -2.00 0.37 -6.39
C ALA A 10 -2.31 -0.07 -4.96
N TYR A 11 -3.56 0.10 -4.54
CA TYR A 11 -4.04 -0.31 -3.21
C TYR A 11 -5.45 -0.92 -3.22
N ALA A 12 -6.16 -0.88 -4.34
CA ALA A 12 -7.52 -1.42 -4.46
C ALA A 12 -7.79 -1.87 -5.91
N TRP A 13 -8.88 -2.61 -6.08
CA TRP A 13 -9.42 -3.02 -7.38
C TRP A 13 -10.91 -2.68 -7.44
N GLY A 14 -11.40 -2.51 -8.66
CA GLY A 14 -12.83 -2.35 -8.93
C GLY A 14 -13.51 -3.68 -9.22
N TYR A 15 -14.47 -3.67 -10.14
CA TYR A 15 -15.15 -4.88 -10.60
C TYR A 15 -14.15 -5.91 -11.18
N THR A 16 -14.29 -7.16 -10.75
CA THR A 16 -13.54 -8.31 -11.26
C THR A 16 -14.48 -9.51 -11.34
N THR A 17 -14.15 -10.50 -12.17
CA THR A 17 -14.90 -11.77 -12.23
C THR A 17 -14.63 -12.67 -11.04
N ALA A 18 -13.48 -12.48 -10.38
CA ALA A 18 -13.08 -13.13 -9.14
C ALA A 18 -12.05 -12.23 -8.43
N ASP A 19 -12.06 -12.26 -7.10
CA ASP A 19 -11.10 -11.48 -6.32
C ASP A 19 -9.65 -11.91 -6.61
N PRO A 20 -8.69 -10.96 -6.68
CA PRO A 20 -7.28 -11.25 -6.92
C PRO A 20 -6.68 -12.22 -5.89
N ALA A 21 -7.14 -12.14 -4.64
CA ALA A 21 -6.74 -13.03 -3.55
C ALA A 21 -7.76 -12.98 -2.38
N PRO A 22 -7.68 -13.92 -1.42
CA PRO A 22 -8.69 -14.04 -0.34
C PRO A 22 -8.73 -12.88 0.67
N THR A 23 -7.70 -12.04 0.74
CA THR A 23 -7.65 -10.90 1.65
C THR A 23 -7.16 -9.65 0.94
N GLN A 24 -7.43 -8.48 1.53
CA GLN A 24 -6.92 -7.20 1.05
C GLN A 24 -5.39 -7.19 0.97
N TYR A 25 -4.70 -7.71 1.99
CA TYR A 25 -3.24 -7.77 2.00
C TYR A 25 -2.73 -8.65 0.87
N ASP A 26 -3.30 -9.85 0.71
CA ASP A 26 -2.88 -10.79 -0.33
C ASP A 26 -3.17 -10.22 -1.74
N SER A 27 -4.24 -9.45 -1.90
CA SER A 27 -4.59 -8.81 -3.16
C SER A 27 -3.60 -7.69 -3.52
N VAL A 28 -3.17 -6.88 -2.55
CA VAL A 28 -2.10 -5.90 -2.80
C VAL A 28 -0.75 -6.57 -3.07
N GLN A 29 -0.43 -7.70 -2.41
CA GLN A 29 0.74 -8.50 -2.80
C GLN A 29 0.59 -9.04 -4.23
N LYS A 30 -0.62 -9.43 -4.64
CA LYS A 30 -0.89 -9.86 -6.01
C LYS A 30 -0.66 -8.74 -7.03
N PHE A 31 -1.02 -7.50 -6.70
CA PHE A 31 -0.71 -6.34 -7.55
C PHE A 31 0.80 -6.14 -7.74
N LYS A 32 1.59 -6.37 -6.68
CA LYS A 32 3.05 -6.34 -6.76
C LYS A 32 3.58 -7.43 -7.69
N GLU A 33 3.05 -8.66 -7.60
CA GLU A 33 3.39 -9.77 -8.50
C GLU A 33 3.07 -9.44 -9.97
N TRP A 34 1.98 -8.72 -10.23
CA TRP A 34 1.60 -8.27 -11.57
C TRP A 34 2.40 -7.06 -12.08
N GLY A 35 3.29 -6.49 -11.27
CA GLY A 35 4.19 -5.40 -11.67
C GLY A 35 3.72 -3.99 -11.30
N PHE A 36 2.61 -3.84 -10.58
CA PHE A 36 2.22 -2.55 -10.03
C PHE A 36 3.14 -2.14 -8.87
N LYS A 37 3.34 -0.84 -8.70
CA LYS A 37 3.94 -0.30 -7.47
C LYS A 37 2.88 -0.33 -6.37
N VAL A 38 3.26 -0.81 -5.19
CA VAL A 38 2.43 -0.82 -3.97
C VAL A 38 3.21 -0.15 -2.83
N SER A 39 2.52 0.34 -1.81
CA SER A 39 3.18 1.00 -0.68
C SER A 39 4.11 0.00 0.05
N PRO A 40 5.40 0.33 0.26
CA PRO A 40 6.31 -0.52 1.03
C PRO A 40 5.98 -0.51 2.53
N LEU A 41 5.10 0.40 2.97
CA LEU A 41 4.67 0.54 4.37
C LEU A 41 3.40 -0.25 4.69
N MET A 42 2.81 -0.97 3.71
CA MET A 42 1.67 -1.83 3.97
C MET A 42 2.13 -3.11 4.67
N VAL A 43 1.60 -3.37 5.87
CA VAL A 43 1.87 -4.59 6.65
C VAL A 43 0.56 -5.27 7.03
N ARG A 44 0.63 -6.57 7.36
CA ARG A 44 -0.50 -7.32 7.93
C ARG A 44 -0.28 -7.49 9.43
N ALA A 45 -0.84 -6.57 10.21
CA ALA A 45 -0.86 -6.68 11.67
C ALA A 45 -1.82 -7.79 12.11
N LYS A 46 -1.41 -8.61 13.08
CA LYS A 46 -2.18 -9.69 13.69
C LYS A 46 -2.63 -9.38 15.12
N SER A 47 -2.24 -8.24 15.65
CA SER A 47 -2.63 -7.74 16.97
C SER A 47 -2.79 -6.22 16.95
N ILE A 48 -3.41 -5.69 18.00
CA ILE A 48 -3.54 -4.24 18.22
C ILE A 48 -2.16 -3.61 18.43
N ASP A 49 -1.28 -4.28 19.17
CA ASP A 49 0.07 -3.78 19.43
C ASP A 49 0.90 -3.66 18.14
N GLU A 50 0.79 -4.64 17.23
CA GLU A 50 1.44 -4.58 15.92
C GLU A 50 0.88 -3.43 15.06
N LEU A 51 -0.43 -3.18 15.14
CA LEU A 51 -1.07 -2.09 14.41
C LEU A 51 -0.59 -0.73 14.92
N ILE A 52 -0.56 -0.53 16.25
CA ILE A 52 -0.08 0.71 16.87
C ILE A 52 1.41 0.92 16.59
N ALA A 53 2.23 -0.13 16.68
CA ALA A 53 3.65 -0.05 16.35
C ALA A 53 3.88 0.38 14.89
N GLN A 54 3.10 -0.15 13.95
CA GLN A 54 3.18 0.30 12.56
C GLN A 54 2.74 1.75 12.37
N TYR A 55 1.69 2.17 13.08
CA TYR A 55 1.22 3.56 13.04
C TYR A 55 2.33 4.54 13.48
N HIS A 56 2.96 4.31 14.64
CA HIS A 56 4.07 5.16 15.11
C HIS A 56 5.27 5.13 14.15
N ARG A 57 5.59 3.96 13.58
CA ARG A 57 6.66 3.87 12.56
C ARG A 57 6.36 4.74 11.34
N ILE A 58 5.12 4.79 10.88
CA ILE A 58 4.73 5.62 9.74
C ILE A 58 4.77 7.10 10.12
N GLU A 59 4.31 7.45 11.33
CA GLU A 59 4.38 8.81 11.88
C GLU A 59 5.81 9.34 11.91
N GLU A 60 6.76 8.56 12.43
CA GLU A 60 8.19 8.91 12.47
C GLU A 60 8.79 9.13 11.07
N LEU A 61 8.39 8.30 10.10
CA LEU A 61 8.89 8.36 8.73
C LEU A 61 8.24 9.47 7.90
N ARG A 62 7.04 9.94 8.28
CA ARG A 62 6.17 10.81 7.47
C ARG A 62 6.91 11.97 6.80
N SER A 63 7.73 12.69 7.56
CA SER A 63 8.46 13.88 7.06
C SER A 63 9.61 13.55 6.09
N SER A 64 10.07 12.29 6.07
CA SER A 64 11.18 11.82 5.24
C SER A 64 10.73 11.13 3.95
N LEU A 65 9.43 10.84 3.81
CA LEU A 65 8.90 10.20 2.62
C LEU A 65 8.99 11.15 1.42
N GLY A 66 9.31 10.59 0.25
CA GLY A 66 9.33 11.35 -1.01
C GLY A 66 7.93 11.68 -1.57
N TYR A 67 6.89 11.54 -0.74
CA TYR A 67 5.49 11.80 -1.04
C TYR A 67 4.73 12.11 0.24
N ASP A 68 3.67 12.91 0.14
CA ASP A 68 2.83 13.24 1.27
C ASP A 68 1.83 12.10 1.57
N ILE A 69 1.54 11.91 2.85
CA ILE A 69 0.47 11.07 3.39
C ILE A 69 -0.36 11.90 4.37
N ASP A 70 -1.65 11.60 4.51
CA ASP A 70 -2.59 12.28 5.41
C ASP A 70 -2.48 11.82 6.87
#